data_AF-A0A7V2UFG5-F1
#
_entry.id   AF-A0A7V2UFG5-F1
#
_cell.length_a   1.000
_cell.length_b   1.000
_cell.length_c   1.000
_cell.angle_alpha   90.00
_cell.angle_beta   90.00
_cell.angle_gamma   90.00
#
_symmetry.space_group_name_H-M   'P 1'
#
loop_
_entity.id
_entity.type
_entity.pdbx_description
1 polymer ?
#
loop_
_entity_poly.entity_id
_entity_poly.type
_entity_poly.pdbx_seq_one_letter_code
_entity_poly.pdbx_strand_id
1 'polypeptide(L)' 'MDISPTAAVNAALQLQQAQVPQQVQVAVLKKAMNIQESGALSLLQSVTGTLPLANSGHLGTQLNVLA' A
#
# COMPACT_ATOMS: atom_id res chain seq x y z
N MET A 1 -42.32 19.37 11.51
CA MET A 1 -40.90 19.73 11.61
C MET A 1 -40.55 20.47 10.34
N ASP A 2 -40.65 21.80 10.35
CA ASP A 2 -40.33 22.64 9.18
C ASP A 2 -38.81 22.76 9.11
N ILE A 3 -38.18 21.89 8.33
CA ILE A 3 -36.74 21.96 8.11
C ILE A 3 -36.57 23.09 7.09
N SER A 4 -36.27 24.30 7.59
CA SER A 4 -35.91 25.42 6.71
C SER A 4 -34.85 24.95 5.70
N PRO A 5 -34.97 25.26 4.40
CA PRO A 5 -33.98 24.90 3.40
C PRO A 5 -32.54 25.28 3.80
N THR A 6 -32.39 26.38 4.54
CA THR A 6 -31.10 26.80 5.11
C THR A 6 -30.57 25.86 6.19
N ALA A 7 -31.43 25.30 7.04
CA ALA A 7 -31.05 24.29 8.03
C ALA A 7 -30.65 22.96 7.37
N ALA A 8 -31.35 22.56 6.32
CA ALA A 8 -31.00 21.37 5.54
C ALA A 8 -29.64 21.51 4.83
N VAL A 9 -29.38 22.66 4.21
CA VAL A 9 -28.09 22.95 3.57
C VAL A 9 -26.95 22.99 4.60
N ASN A 10 -27.14 23.65 5.73
CA ASN A 10 -26.12 23.70 6.79
C ASN A 10 -25.84 22.32 7.38
N ALA A 11 -26.87 21.49 7.58
CA ALA A 11 -26.71 20.11 8.02
C ALA A 11 -25.96 19.27 6.97
N ALA A 12 -26.29 19.42 5.68
CA ALA A 12 -25.58 18.73 4.60
C ALA A 12 -24.10 19.14 4.52
N LEU A 13 -23.79 20.43 4.69
CA LEU A 13 -22.41 20.93 4.72
C LEU A 13 -21.63 20.42 5.94
N GLN A 14 -22.26 20.33 7.12
CA GLN A 14 -21.63 19.73 8.30
C GLN A 14 -21.38 18.24 8.11
N LEU A 15 -22.31 17.51 7.50
CA LEU A 15 -22.15 16.08 7.18
C LEU A 15 -21.06 15.84 6.13
N GLN A 16 -20.91 16.72 5.14
CA GLN A 16 -19.80 16.64 4.18
C GLN A 16 -18.46 16.87 4.88
N GLN A 17 -18.35 17.89 5.74
CA GLN A 17 -17.13 18.17 6.50
C GLN A 17 -16.77 17.02 7.46
N ALA A 18 -17.76 16.38 8.08
CA ALA A 18 -17.52 15.23 8.95
C ALA A 18 -17.06 13.97 8.18
N GLN A 19 -17.45 13.82 6.92
CA GLN A 19 -17.07 12.67 6.10
C GLN A 19 -15.66 12.79 5.49
N VAL A 20 -15.16 14.00 5.27
CA VAL A 20 -13.81 14.23 4.69
C VAL A 20 -12.69 13.57 5.53
N PRO A 21 -12.63 13.74 6.87
CA PRO A 21 -11.62 13.07 7.69
C PRO A 21 -11.64 11.54 7.58
N GLN A 22 -12.84 10.94 7.52
CA GLN A 22 -13.00 9.49 7.39
C GLN A 22 -12.46 8.99 6.04
N GLN A 23 -12.77 9.72 4.96
CA GLN A 23 -12.29 9.40 3.62
C GLN A 23 -10.77 9.55 3.51
N VAL A 24 -10.19 10.57 4.14
CA VAL A 24 -8.73 10.78 4.17
C VAL A 24 -8.01 9.63 4.86
N GLN A 25 -8.50 9.16 6.02
CA GLN A 25 -7.88 8.04 6.73
C GLN A 25 -7.85 6.77 5.88
N VAL A 26 -8.97 6.44 5.22
CA VAL A 26 -9.06 5.29 4.32
C VAL A 26 -8.16 5.47 3.10
N ALA A 27 -8.08 6.68 2.53
CA ALA A 27 -7.23 6.99 1.39
C ALA A 27 -5.73 6.85 1.74
N VAL A 28 -5.32 7.31 2.92
CA VAL A 28 -3.95 7.18 3.42
C VAL A 28 -3.59 5.71 3.64
N LEU A 29 -4.48 4.92 4.27
CA LEU A 29 -4.28 3.49 4.44
C LEU A 29 -4.12 2.78 3.08
N LYS A 30 -5.02 3.05 2.14
CA LYS A 30 -4.92 2.52 0.77
C LYS A 30 -3.62 2.92 0.08
N LYS A 31 -3.20 4.17 0.24
CA LYS A 31 -1.93 4.66 -0.33
C LYS A 31 -0.73 3.92 0.28
N ALA A 32 -0.73 3.69 1.59
CA ALA A 32 0.32 2.94 2.26
C ALA A 32 0.40 1.49 1.75
N MET A 33 -0.74 0.81 1.61
CA MET A 33 -0.79 -0.54 1.03
C MET A 33 -0.25 -0.59 -0.40
N ASN A 34 -0.64 0.35 -1.26
CA ASN A 34 -0.15 0.42 -2.64
C ASN A 34 1.37 0.65 -2.71
N ILE A 35 1.93 1.48 -1.81
CA ILE A 35 3.38 1.67 -1.73
C ILE A 35 4.08 0.38 -1.29
N GLN A 36 3.52 -0.33 -0.30
CA GLN A 36 4.07 -1.60 0.16
C GLN A 36 4.07 -2.66 -0.95
N GLU A 37 2.97 -2.78 -1.70
CA GLU A 37 2.87 -3.71 -2.83
C GLU A 37 3.92 -3.40 -3.91
N SER A 38 4.06 -2.13 -4.29
CA SER A 38 5.08 -1.71 -5.26
C SER A 38 6.49 -2.02 -4.78
N GLY A 39 6.79 -1.77 -3.50
CA GLY A 39 8.10 -2.08 -2.91
C GLY A 39 8.37 -3.58 -2.88
N ALA A 40 7.38 -4.39 -2.50
CA ALA A 40 7.47 -5.85 -2.51
C ALA A 40 7.69 -6.38 -3.93
N LEU A 41 6.99 -5.85 -4.93
CA LEU A 41 7.18 -6.23 -6.32
C LEU A 41 8.59 -5.88 -6.83
N SER A 42 9.11 -4.70 -6.49
CA SER A 42 10.49 -4.32 -6.85
C SER A 42 11.52 -5.24 -6.20
N LEU A 43 11.32 -5.64 -4.94
CA LEU A 43 12.18 -6.63 -4.29
C LEU A 43 12.10 -7.98 -5.01
N LEU A 44 10.89 -8.47 -5.31
CA LEU A 44 10.71 -9.73 -6.06
C LEU A 44 11.36 -9.67 -7.45
N GLN A 45 11.18 -8.58 -8.19
CA GLN A 45 11.80 -8.38 -9.49
C GLN A 45 13.33 -8.36 -9.39
N SER A 46 13.89 -7.81 -8.32
CA SER A 46 15.34 -7.80 -8.11
C SER A 46 15.95 -9.20 -7.93
N VAL A 47 15.15 -10.19 -7.53
CA VAL A 47 15.57 -11.60 -7.41
C VAL A 47 15.25 -12.46 -8.64
N THR A 48 14.47 -11.94 -9.61
CA THR A 48 14.06 -12.72 -10.81
C THR A 48 15.10 -12.79 -11.95
N GLY A 49 16.36 -12.45 -11.68
CA GLY A 49 17.47 -12.60 -12.63
C GLY A 49 18.21 -13.92 -12.48
N THR A 50 19.10 -14.24 -13.43
CA THR A 50 20.12 -15.28 -13.24
C THR A 50 21.05 -14.83 -12.12
N LEU A 51 20.79 -15.29 -10.88
CA LEU A 51 21.67 -14.99 -9.76
C LEU A 51 23.04 -15.64 -10.01
N PRO A 52 24.16 -14.92 -9.85
CA PRO A 52 25.47 -15.51 -9.98
C PRO A 52 25.62 -16.64 -8.95
N LEU A 53 25.98 -17.82 -9.44
CA LEU A 53 26.25 -18.98 -8.62
C LEU A 53 27.37 -18.65 -7.63
N ALA A 54 27.20 -19.02 -6.37
CA ALA A 54 28.25 -18.84 -5.37
C ALA A 54 29.49 -19.64 -5.80
N ASN A 55 30.58 -18.92 -6.10
CA ASN A 55 31.85 -19.48 -6.58
C ASN A 55 32.89 -19.62 -5.46
N SER A 56 32.54 -19.20 -4.24
CA SER A 56 33.42 -19.19 -3.07
C SER A 56 32.64 -19.47 -1.79
N GLY A 57 33.33 -20.05 -0.80
CA GLY A 57 32.75 -20.50 0.47
C GLY A 57 32.11 -21.90 0.38
N HIS A 58 32.18 -22.67 1.48
CA HIS A 58 31.73 -24.06 1.48
C HIS A 58 30.21 -24.21 1.32
N LEU A 59 29.41 -23.33 1.92
CA LEU A 59 27.95 -23.45 1.92
C LEU A 59 27.32 -23.08 0.58
N GLY A 60 27.71 -21.92 0.03
CA GLY A 60 27.16 -21.40 -1.23
C GLY A 60 27.46 -22.31 -2.42
N THR A 61 28.69 -22.83 -2.51
CA THR A 61 29.09 -23.76 -3.58
C THR A 61 28.38 -25.12 -3.48
N GLN A 62 28.07 -25.61 -2.27
CA GLN A 62 27.33 -26.87 -2.11
C GLN A 62 25.86 -26.74 -2.52
N LEU A 63 25.21 -25.63 -2.15
CA LEU A 63 23.83 -25.36 -2.55
C LEU A 63 23.70 -25.21 -4.07
N ASN A 64 24.72 -24.68 -4.73
CA ASN A 64 24.77 -24.55 -6.19
C ASN A 64 24.74 -25.90 -6.94
N VAL A 65 25.27 -26.97 -6.35
CA VAL A 65 25.34 -28.30 -7.00
C VAL A 65 24.02 -29.09 -6.82
N LEU A 66 23.20 -28.69 -5.86
CA LEU A 66 21.93 -29.35 -5.52
C LEU A 66 20.70 -28.72 -6.21
N ALA A 67 20.88 -27.62 -6.95
CA ALA A 67 19.83 -26.84 -7.60
C ALA A 67 19.59 -27.22 -9.06
#